data_AF-A0A3B0X442-F1
#
_entry.id   AF-A0A3B0X442-F1
#
_cell.length_a   1.000
_cell.length_b   1.000
_cell.length_c   1.000
_cell.angle_alpha   90.00
_cell.angle_beta   90.00
_cell.angle_gamma   90.00
#
_symmetry.space_group_name_H-M   'P 1'
#
loop_
_entity.id
_entity.type
_entity.pdbx_description
1 polymer ?
#
loop_
_entity_poly.entity_id
_entity_poly.type
_entity_poly.pdbx_seq_one_letter_code
_entity_poly.pdbx_strand_id
1 'polypeptide(L)'
;MPRADEIIEFWYTEPMSKHWFSPTTEIDLLIFQKYGELWEQARNGELEKWCESATGCLALILVCDQFPLNMFRGEDRSFLTE
;
A
#
# COMPACT_ATOMS: atom_id res chain seq x y z
N MET A 1 -10.58 -9.17 1.44
CA MET A 1 -9.15 -9.03 1.75
C MET A 1 -8.35 -9.46 0.53
N PRO A 2 -7.62 -8.55 -0.12
CA PRO A 2 -6.80 -8.87 -1.29
C PRO A 2 -5.71 -9.88 -0.93
N ARG A 3 -5.26 -10.66 -1.91
CA ARG A 3 -4.06 -11.50 -1.73
C ARG A 3 -2.79 -10.68 -1.93
N ALA A 4 -1.67 -11.14 -1.37
CA ALA A 4 -0.39 -10.43 -1.45
C ALA A 4 0.07 -10.18 -2.91
N ASP A 5 -0.16 -11.15 -3.80
CA ASP A 5 0.12 -11.04 -5.24
C ASP A 5 -0.69 -9.91 -5.90
N GLU A 6 -1.95 -9.73 -5.51
CA GLU A 6 -2.82 -8.67 -6.07
C GLU A 6 -2.35 -7.25 -5.70
N ILE A 7 -1.68 -7.10 -4.55
CA ILE A 7 -1.07 -5.82 -4.13
C ILE A 7 0.12 -5.48 -5.04
N ILE A 8 0.98 -6.48 -5.26
CA ILE A 8 2.18 -6.34 -6.08
C ILE A 8 1.77 -6.08 -7.54
N GLU A 9 0.86 -6.88 -8.08
CA GLU A 9 0.35 -6.70 -9.44
C GLU A 9 -0.23 -5.30 -9.63
N PHE A 10 -1.06 -4.83 -8.69
CA PHE A 10 -1.58 -3.47 -8.72
C PHE A 10 -0.46 -2.42 -8.76
N TRP A 11 0.53 -2.53 -7.87
CA TRP A 11 1.61 -1.55 -7.75
C TRP A 11 2.46 -1.43 -9.01
N TYR A 12 2.69 -2.55 -9.71
CA TYR A 12 3.48 -2.61 -10.92
C TYR A 12 2.67 -2.42 -12.22
N THR A 13 1.38 -2.10 -12.15
CA THR A 13 0.59 -1.77 -13.34
C THR A 13 1.05 -0.49 -14.03
N GLU A 14 0.72 -0.35 -15.31
CA GLU A 14 1.21 0.72 -16.18
C GLU A 14 0.60 2.13 -15.96
N PRO A 15 -0.49 2.37 -15.22
CA PRO A 15 -0.67 3.70 -14.65
C PRO A 15 0.14 3.85 -13.36
N MET A 16 0.13 2.86 -12.47
CA MET A 16 0.71 3.02 -11.13
C MET A 16 2.22 3.29 -11.15
N SER A 17 2.97 2.51 -11.94
CA SER A 17 4.42 2.66 -12.08
C SER A 17 4.85 4.02 -12.63
N LYS A 18 4.05 4.64 -13.49
CA LYS A 18 4.29 6.01 -13.99
C LYS A 18 4.07 7.06 -12.91
N HIS A 19 3.20 6.78 -11.94
CA HIS A 19 2.80 7.70 -10.89
C HIS A 19 3.63 7.58 -9.61
N TRP A 20 4.54 6.60 -9.48
CA TRP A 20 5.43 6.48 -8.31
C TRP A 20 6.20 7.77 -7.98
N PHE A 21 6.64 8.49 -9.02
CA PHE A 21 7.36 9.77 -8.88
C PHE A 21 6.59 10.96 -9.46
N SER A 22 5.34 10.75 -9.86
CA SER A 22 4.46 11.78 -10.42
C SER A 22 3.04 11.57 -9.92
N PRO A 23 2.82 11.72 -8.60
CA PRO A 23 1.53 11.42 -7.99
C PRO A 23 0.44 12.38 -8.46
N THR A 24 -0.80 11.89 -8.44
CA THR A 24 -1.99 12.70 -8.71
C THR A 24 -3.06 12.40 -7.67
N THR A 25 -3.97 13.35 -7.45
CA THR A 25 -5.08 13.20 -6.50
C THR A 25 -5.95 11.98 -6.84
N GLU A 26 -6.09 11.64 -8.12
CA GLU A 26 -6.87 10.49 -8.57
C GLU A 26 -6.25 9.16 -8.12
N ILE A 27 -4.93 9.03 -8.21
CA ILE A 27 -4.21 7.83 -7.76
C ILE A 27 -4.22 7.74 -6.23
N ASP A 28 -4.05 8.88 -5.54
CA ASP A 28 -4.11 8.94 -4.09
C ASP A 28 -5.47 8.45 -3.56
N LEU A 29 -6.55 8.96 -4.14
CA LEU A 29 -7.91 8.54 -3.81
C LEU A 29 -8.17 7.07 -4.18
N LEU A 30 -7.66 6.59 -5.32
CA LEU A 30 -7.80 5.20 -5.73
C LEU A 30 -7.13 4.24 -4.73
N ILE A 31 -5.90 4.55 -4.30
CA ILE A 31 -5.16 3.74 -3.32
C ILE A 31 -5.90 3.76 -1.98
N PHE A 32 -6.32 4.93 -1.51
CA PHE A 32 -7.08 5.06 -0.27
C PHE A 32 -8.37 4.25 -0.28
N GLN A 33 -9.17 4.37 -1.34
CA GLN A 33 -10.45 3.66 -1.45
C GLN A 33 -10.26 2.13 -1.53
N LYS A 34 -9.20 1.67 -2.21
CA LYS A 34 -8.99 0.24 -2.46
C LYS A 34 -8.28 -0.47 -1.31
N TYR A 35 -7.39 0.23 -0.60
CA TYR A 35 -6.45 -0.39 0.35
C TYR A 35 -6.41 0.26 1.74
N GLY A 36 -7.20 1.30 2.01
CA GLY A 36 -7.24 1.94 3.33
C GLY A 36 -7.57 0.96 4.46
N GLU A 37 -8.58 0.11 4.26
CA GLU A 37 -8.94 -0.94 5.25
C GLU A 37 -7.81 -1.97 5.41
N LEU A 38 -7.10 -2.32 4.33
CA LEU A 38 -5.99 -3.26 4.39
C LEU A 38 -4.79 -2.68 5.15
N TRP A 39 -4.52 -1.39 5.00
CA TRP A 39 -3.50 -0.68 5.79
C TRP A 39 -3.85 -0.67 7.27
N GLU A 40 -5.13 -0.47 7.63
CA GLU A 40 -5.58 -0.56 9.02
C GLU A 40 -5.36 -1.97 9.60
N GLN A 41 -5.69 -3.01 8.83
CA GLN A 41 -5.42 -4.41 9.21
C GLN A 41 -3.91 -4.67 9.39
N ALA A 42 -3.08 -4.19 8.47
CA ALA A 42 -1.62 -4.31 8.54
C ALA A 42 -1.07 -3.64 9.81
N ARG A 43 -1.51 -2.41 10.08
CA ARG A 43 -1.15 -1.64 11.28
C ARG A 43 -1.56 -2.35 12.57
N ASN A 44 -2.67 -3.07 12.57
CA ASN A 44 -3.16 -3.84 13.72
C ASN A 44 -2.47 -5.22 13.87
N GLY A 45 -1.53 -5.57 12.99
CA GLY A 45 -0.84 -6.86 13.01
C GLY A 45 -1.63 -8.03 12.44
N GLU A 46 -2.77 -7.77 11.79
CA GLU A 46 -3.67 -8.82 11.28
C GLU A 46 -3.11 -9.53 10.03
N LEU A 47 -2.02 -9.01 9.45
CA LEU A 47 -1.33 -9.54 8.27
C LEU A 47 -0.04 -10.30 8.59
N GLU A 48 0.23 -10.65 9.87
CA GLU A 48 1.50 -11.25 10.30
C GLU A 48 1.97 -12.44 9.43
N LYS A 49 1.03 -13.28 8.99
CA LYS A 49 1.33 -14.46 8.13
C LYS A 49 1.98 -14.09 6.79
N TRP A 50 1.81 -12.87 6.29
CA TRP A 50 2.45 -12.44 5.05
C TRP A 50 3.98 -12.40 5.18
N CYS A 51 4.51 -12.24 6.41
CA CYS A 51 5.94 -12.31 6.69
C CYS A 51 6.56 -13.69 6.42
N GLU A 52 5.76 -14.75 6.25
CA GLU A 52 6.24 -16.12 6.02
C GLU A 52 6.74 -16.36 4.58
N SER A 53 6.59 -15.39 3.68
CA SER A 53 7.00 -15.52 2.28
C SER A 53 7.56 -14.21 1.72
N ALA A 54 8.49 -14.30 0.75
CA ALA A 54 9.04 -13.11 0.09
C ALA A 54 7.95 -12.24 -0.56
N THR A 55 6.94 -12.86 -1.19
CA THR A 55 5.80 -12.17 -1.80
C THR A 55 4.97 -11.43 -0.75
N GLY A 56 4.65 -12.07 0.37
CA GLY A 56 3.90 -11.43 1.44
C GLY A 56 4.68 -10.29 2.10
N CYS A 57 5.99 -10.47 2.35
CA CYS A 57 6.86 -9.39 2.83
C CYS A 57 6.86 -8.18 1.91
N LEU A 58 6.99 -8.39 0.59
CA LEU A 58 6.94 -7.30 -0.38
C LEU A 58 5.59 -6.58 -0.34
N ALA A 59 4.49 -7.34 -0.30
CA ALA A 59 3.16 -6.76 -0.21
C ALA A 59 2.96 -5.95 1.09
N LEU A 60 3.52 -6.40 2.22
CA LEU A 60 3.51 -5.65 3.48
C LEU A 60 4.29 -4.34 3.36
N ILE A 61 5.47 -4.34 2.74
CA ILE A 61 6.23 -3.11 2.49
C ILE A 61 5.37 -2.14 1.67
N LEU A 62 4.74 -2.60 0.59
CA LEU A 62 3.90 -1.74 -0.23
C LEU A 62 2.72 -1.15 0.57
N VAL A 63 2.04 -1.97 1.38
CA VAL A 63 0.89 -1.54 2.19
C VAL A 63 1.30 -0.59 3.32
N CYS A 64 2.43 -0.84 3.99
CA CYS A 64 2.85 -0.11 5.18
C CYS A 64 3.72 1.12 4.89
N ASP A 65 4.44 1.14 3.77
CA ASP A 65 5.41 2.19 3.45
C ASP A 65 4.99 2.98 2.20
N GLN A 66 4.66 2.30 1.10
CA GLN A 66 4.37 3.01 -0.16
C GLN A 66 2.96 3.60 -0.22
N PHE A 67 1.93 2.83 0.13
CA PHE A 67 0.55 3.29 0.04
C PHE A 67 0.24 4.48 0.96
N PRO A 68 0.75 4.56 2.21
CA PRO A 68 0.49 5.70 3.09
C PRO A 68 1.01 7.03 2.56
N LEU A 69 2.10 7.02 1.78
CA LEU A 69 2.64 8.21 1.10
C LEU A 69 1.68 8.77 0.04
N ASN A 70 0.80 7.93 -0.51
CA ASN A 70 -0.30 8.34 -1.39
C ASN A 70 -1.56 8.69 -0.59
N MET A 71 -1.96 7.84 0.35
CA MET A 71 -3.22 7.97 1.10
C MET A 71 -3.28 9.20 2.01
N PHE A 72 -2.14 9.58 2.59
CA PHE A 72 -2.04 10.63 3.61
C PHE A 72 -1.00 11.69 3.22
N ARG A 73 -0.95 12.04 1.93
CA ARG A 73 0.07 12.92 1.36
C ARG A 73 0.19 14.25 2.13
N GLY A 74 1.38 14.52 2.65
CA GLY A 74 1.68 15.76 3.37
C GLY A 74 1.19 15.77 4.82
N GLU A 75 0.68 14.65 5.32
CA GLU A 75 0.31 14.46 6.72
C GLU A 75 1.33 13.57 7.42
N ASP A 76 1.62 13.81 8.70
CA ASP A 76 2.49 12.94 9.51
C ASP A 76 1.99 11.48 9.53
N ARG A 77 0.68 11.29 9.28
CA ARG A 77 0.04 9.98 9.20
C ARG A 77 0.67 9.07 8.13
N SER A 78 1.30 9.62 7.09
CA SER A 78 1.94 8.82 6.04
C SER A 78 3.12 7.99 6.54
N PHE A 79 3.67 8.29 7.72
CA PHE A 79 4.85 7.64 8.28
C PHE A 79 4.53 6.73 9.49
N LEU A 80 3.25 6.56 9.85
CA LEU A 80 2.87 5.83 11.08
C LEU A 80 3.14 4.33 11.06
N THR A 81 3.41 3.76 9.90
CA THR A 81 3.59 2.31 9.69
C THR A 81 4.92 1.96 9.02
N GLU A 82 5.85 2.92 8.94
CA GLU A 82 7.25 2.65 8.55
C GLU A 82 7.98 1.75 9.56
#